data_AF-A0A6I6F9G4-F1
#
_entry.id   AF-A0A6I6F9G4-F1
#
_cell.length_a   1.000
_cell.length_b   1.000
_cell.length_c   1.000
_cell.angle_alpha   90.00
_cell.angle_beta   90.00
_cell.angle_gamma   90.00
#
_symmetry.space_group_name_H-M   'P 1'
#
loop_
_entity.id
_entity.type
_entity.pdbx_description
1 polymer ?
#
loop_
_entity_poly.entity_id
_entity_poly.type
_entity_poly.pdbx_seq_one_letter_code
_entity_poly.pdbx_strand_id
1 'polypeptide(L)'
;MTIESPRDERDSGTSGARDVVRALGHRWPTLLAVALAVATFADGLPPRGFLAALLVVMPVCYLLFGAVRGELRRPGALLVQLLGLAGFTAVALAALAVDDTLGWYVLAAGWLGHAVWDFVHHRSGRVVPRAWSEWCCVVDACGALALVALAVQ
;
A
#
# COMPACT_ATOMS: atom_id res chain seq x y z
N MET A 1 12.51 65.04 -2.87
CA MET A 1 13.54 63.99 -2.75
C MET A 1 12.82 62.71 -2.35
N THR A 2 12.42 61.93 -3.34
CA THR A 2 11.59 60.72 -3.18
C THR A 2 12.51 59.53 -3.40
N ILE A 3 12.80 58.76 -2.35
CA ILE A 3 13.63 57.56 -2.43
C ILE A 3 12.69 56.39 -2.72
N GLU A 4 12.69 55.90 -3.95
CA GLU A 4 12.12 54.59 -4.29
C GLU A 4 13.02 53.49 -3.72
N SER A 5 12.44 52.63 -2.89
CA SER A 5 13.09 51.41 -2.40
C SER A 5 13.03 50.32 -3.48
N PRO A 6 14.15 49.66 -3.82
CA PRO A 6 14.15 48.54 -4.76
C PRO A 6 13.34 47.36 -4.22
N ARG A 7 12.37 46.87 -5.00
CA ARG A 7 11.63 45.64 -4.69
C ARG A 7 12.56 44.44 -4.79
N ASP A 8 12.50 43.60 -3.77
CA ASP A 8 13.25 42.35 -3.65
C ASP A 8 12.64 41.28 -4.57
N GLU A 9 13.27 41.05 -5.73
CA GLU A 9 12.88 40.06 -6.73
C GLU A 9 13.70 38.75 -6.64
N ARG A 10 14.47 38.52 -5.55
CA ARG A 10 15.50 37.48 -5.52
C ARG A 10 15.17 36.15 -4.81
N ASP A 11 13.91 35.90 -4.42
CA ASP A 11 13.60 34.72 -3.59
C ASP A 11 12.65 33.67 -4.20
N SER A 12 12.21 33.83 -5.45
CA SER A 12 11.23 32.92 -6.08
C SER A 12 11.82 31.60 -6.62
N GLY A 13 13.11 31.55 -6.95
CA GLY A 13 13.74 30.37 -7.56
C GLY A 13 14.15 29.27 -6.57
N THR A 14 14.46 29.62 -5.32
CA THR A 14 14.96 28.66 -4.32
C THR A 14 13.87 28.05 -3.45
N SER A 15 12.68 28.67 -3.38
CA SER A 15 11.52 28.11 -2.69
C SER A 15 10.99 26.90 -3.46
N GLY A 16 10.80 27.01 -4.78
CA GLY A 16 10.24 25.94 -5.61
C GLY A 16 11.04 24.62 -5.57
N ALA A 17 12.37 24.67 -5.63
CA ALA A 17 13.20 23.47 -5.53
C ALA A 17 13.17 22.84 -4.13
N ARG A 18 13.13 23.65 -3.05
CA ARG A 18 12.99 23.17 -1.68
C ARG A 18 11.60 22.60 -1.41
N ASP A 19 10.56 23.19 -2.00
CA ASP A 19 9.18 22.73 -1.88
C ASP A 19 8.97 21.41 -2.63
N VAL A 20 9.58 21.24 -3.80
CA VAL A 20 9.59 19.97 -4.54
C VAL A 20 10.37 18.90 -3.78
N VAL A 21 11.56 19.20 -3.26
CA VAL A 21 12.35 18.24 -2.45
C VAL A 21 11.62 17.87 -1.15
N ARG A 22 10.93 18.83 -0.52
CA ARG A 22 10.13 18.58 0.69
C ARG A 22 8.84 17.82 0.38
N ALA A 23 8.21 18.05 -0.77
CA ALA A 23 7.04 17.31 -1.24
C ALA A 23 7.40 15.86 -1.63
N LEU A 24 8.52 15.65 -2.34
CA LEU A 24 9.07 14.33 -2.63
C LEU A 24 9.50 13.61 -1.34
N GLY A 25 10.11 14.34 -0.40
CA GLY A 25 10.45 13.84 0.92
C GLY A 25 9.23 13.47 1.78
N HIS A 26 8.05 14.05 1.53
CA HIS A 26 6.82 13.70 2.27
C HIS A 26 6.02 12.56 1.60
N ARG A 27 6.24 12.30 0.30
CA ARG A 27 5.56 11.25 -0.48
C ARG A 27 6.45 10.07 -0.85
N TRP A 28 7.66 9.98 -0.27
CA TRP A 28 8.60 8.91 -0.57
C TRP A 28 8.00 7.49 -0.44
N PRO A 29 7.11 7.17 0.54
CA PRO A 29 6.53 5.83 0.61
C PRO A 29 5.63 5.55 -0.59
N THR A 30 4.81 6.52 -0.99
CA THR A 30 3.93 6.42 -2.17
C THR A 30 4.73 6.24 -3.45
N LEU A 31 5.78 7.05 -3.65
CA LEU A 31 6.62 6.98 -4.85
C LEU A 31 7.36 5.65 -4.92
N LEU A 32 7.90 5.17 -3.80
CA LEU A 32 8.56 3.87 -3.73
C LEU A 32 7.58 2.73 -3.99
N ALA A 33 6.35 2.81 -3.46
CA ALA A 33 5.30 1.82 -3.71
C ALA A 33 4.94 1.73 -5.19
N VAL A 34 4.70 2.88 -5.83
CA VAL A 34 4.41 2.93 -7.28
C VAL A 34 5.58 2.38 -8.09
N ALA A 35 6.82 2.79 -7.79
CA ALA A 35 7.99 2.30 -8.48
C ALA A 35 8.16 0.78 -8.35
N LEU A 36 7.94 0.22 -7.16
CA LEU A 36 7.97 -1.21 -6.93
C LEU A 36 6.86 -1.93 -7.69
N ALA A 37 5.63 -1.41 -7.68
CA ALA A 37 4.51 -2.01 -8.38
C ALA A 37 4.79 -2.04 -9.89
N VAL A 38 5.24 -0.93 -10.47
CA VAL A 38 5.64 -0.87 -11.88
C VAL A 38 6.73 -1.91 -12.17
N ALA A 39 7.80 -1.96 -11.37
CA ALA A 39 8.88 -2.92 -11.56
C ALA A 39 8.41 -4.38 -11.44
N THR A 40 7.45 -4.67 -10.55
CA THR A 40 6.93 -6.02 -10.31
C THR A 40 6.07 -6.54 -11.46
N PHE A 41 5.31 -5.66 -12.11
CA PHE A 41 4.35 -6.04 -13.16
C PHE A 41 4.78 -5.65 -14.58
N ALA A 42 5.99 -5.08 -14.74
CA ALA A 42 6.51 -4.65 -16.04
C ALA A 42 6.63 -5.80 -17.05
N ASP A 43 7.01 -6.99 -16.57
CA ASP A 43 7.22 -8.19 -17.40
C ASP A 43 5.99 -9.12 -17.43
N GLY A 44 4.83 -8.65 -16.95
CA GLY A 44 3.59 -9.42 -16.84
C GLY A 44 3.26 -9.84 -15.40
N LEU A 45 2.38 -10.84 -15.27
CA LEU A 45 1.94 -11.32 -13.95
C LEU A 45 2.96 -12.29 -13.33
N PRO A 46 3.45 -12.03 -12.12
CA PRO A 46 4.18 -13.03 -11.33
C PRO A 46 3.34 -14.30 -11.11
N PRO A 47 3.97 -15.43 -10.73
CA PRO A 47 3.23 -16.66 -10.46
C PRO A 47 2.07 -16.44 -9.47
N ARG A 48 0.89 -16.96 -9.79
CA ARG A 48 -0.32 -16.77 -8.96
C ARG A 48 -0.10 -17.20 -7.50
N GLY A 49 0.61 -18.31 -7.29
CA GLY A 49 0.97 -18.80 -5.96
C GLY A 49 1.83 -17.82 -5.16
N PHE A 50 2.73 -17.07 -5.81
CA PHE A 50 3.54 -16.04 -5.17
C PHE A 50 2.68 -14.87 -4.71
N LEU A 51 1.80 -14.36 -5.57
CA LEU A 51 0.90 -13.26 -5.24
C LEU A 51 -0.14 -13.64 -4.18
N ALA A 52 -0.63 -14.88 -4.20
CA ALA A 52 -1.48 -15.44 -3.16
C ALA A 52 -0.73 -15.56 -1.81
N ALA A 53 0.53 -15.98 -1.83
CA ALA A 53 1.36 -16.02 -0.62
C ALA A 53 1.60 -14.60 -0.06
N LEU A 54 1.88 -13.60 -0.91
CA LEU A 54 2.02 -12.21 -0.46
C LEU A 54 0.76 -11.70 0.24
N LEU A 55 -0.43 -12.00 -0.30
CA LEU A 55 -1.71 -11.63 0.32
C LEU A 55 -1.87 -12.18 1.75
N VAL A 56 -1.23 -13.32 2.07
CA VAL A 56 -1.22 -13.90 3.42
C VAL A 56 -0.09 -13.34 4.29
N VAL A 57 1.08 -13.11 3.71
CA VAL A 57 2.24 -12.57 4.44
C VAL A 57 1.95 -11.18 5.00
N MET A 58 1.25 -10.33 4.25
CA MET A 58 0.97 -8.96 4.69
C MET A 58 0.17 -8.89 6.01
N PRO A 59 -0.99 -9.56 6.20
CA PRO A 59 -1.67 -9.56 7.50
C PRO A 59 -0.86 -10.25 8.62
N VAL A 60 0.03 -11.19 8.30
CA VAL A 60 0.99 -11.72 9.29
C VAL A 60 1.95 -10.62 9.76
N CYS A 61 2.47 -9.78 8.86
CA CYS A 61 3.29 -8.63 9.24
C CYS A 61 2.53 -7.68 10.18
N TYR A 62 1.23 -7.45 9.95
CA TYR A 62 0.39 -6.63 10.83
C TYR A 62 0.27 -7.21 12.24
N LEU A 63 0.12 -8.53 12.37
CA LEU A 63 0.15 -9.20 13.67
C LEU A 63 1.50 -8.98 14.37
N LEU A 64 2.62 -9.12 13.66
CA LEU A 64 3.96 -8.90 14.23
C LEU A 64 4.14 -7.45 14.70
N PHE A 65 3.80 -6.46 13.87
CA PHE A 65 3.86 -5.05 14.25
C PHE A 65 2.95 -4.73 15.43
N GLY A 66 1.72 -5.25 15.41
CA GLY A 66 0.78 -5.10 16.50
C GLY A 66 1.31 -5.67 17.82
N ALA A 67 1.96 -6.83 17.76
CA ALA A 67 2.55 -7.49 18.92
C ALA A 67 3.71 -6.66 19.49
N VAL A 68 4.66 -6.27 18.62
CA VAL A 68 5.84 -5.47 19.00
C VAL A 68 5.44 -4.12 19.60
N ARG A 69 4.40 -3.48 19.06
CA ARG A 69 3.92 -2.17 19.54
C ARG A 69 2.93 -2.27 20.71
N GLY A 70 2.59 -3.48 21.17
CA GLY A 70 1.63 -3.72 22.25
C GLY A 70 0.17 -3.38 21.89
N GLU A 71 -0.10 -3.13 20.61
CA GLU A 71 -1.40 -2.71 20.08
C GLU A 71 -2.44 -3.84 20.11
N LEU A 72 -2.00 -5.11 20.06
CA LEU A 72 -2.90 -6.28 20.13
C LEU A 72 -3.56 -6.46 21.50
N ARG A 73 -3.05 -5.83 22.56
CA ARG A 73 -3.63 -5.90 23.92
C ARG A 73 -4.92 -5.10 24.05
N ARG A 74 -5.24 -4.26 23.06
CA ARG A 74 -6.48 -3.48 23.06
C ARG A 74 -7.68 -4.42 22.83
N PRO A 75 -8.82 -4.19 23.50
CA PRO A 75 -10.02 -4.98 23.31
C PRO A 75 -10.39 -5.09 21.83
N GLY A 76 -10.53 -6.33 21.33
CA GLY A 76 -10.92 -6.62 19.95
C GLY A 76 -9.81 -6.48 18.89
N ALA A 77 -8.66 -5.86 19.19
CA ALA A 77 -7.61 -5.65 18.19
C ALA A 77 -7.03 -6.97 17.67
N LEU A 78 -6.70 -7.90 18.56
CA LEU A 78 -6.23 -9.23 18.17
C LEU A 78 -7.26 -9.98 17.32
N LEU A 79 -8.54 -9.94 17.73
CA LEU A 79 -9.60 -10.61 16.99
C LEU A 79 -9.73 -10.06 15.58
N VAL A 80 -9.72 -8.73 15.43
CA VAL A 80 -9.74 -8.07 14.11
C VAL A 80 -8.58 -8.57 13.25
N GLN A 81 -7.35 -8.57 13.76
CA GLN A 81 -6.18 -9.04 12.99
C GLN A 81 -6.28 -10.53 12.62
N LEU A 82 -6.77 -11.38 13.52
CA LEU A 82 -6.96 -12.80 13.23
C LEU A 82 -8.07 -13.04 12.20
N LEU A 83 -9.16 -12.28 12.25
CA LEU A 83 -10.22 -12.33 11.24
C LEU A 83 -9.73 -11.83 9.89
N GLY A 84 -8.91 -10.77 9.86
CA GLY A 84 -8.25 -10.30 8.66
C GLY A 84 -7.36 -11.38 8.05
N LEU A 85 -6.45 -11.96 8.86
CA LEU A 85 -5.59 -13.06 8.42
C LEU A 85 -6.38 -14.24 7.89
N ALA A 86 -7.41 -14.68 8.61
CA ALA A 86 -8.26 -15.80 8.18
C ALA A 86 -8.99 -15.48 6.87
N GLY A 87 -9.55 -14.28 6.74
CA GLY A 87 -10.24 -13.82 5.54
C GLY A 87 -9.33 -13.76 4.32
N PHE A 88 -8.17 -13.10 4.43
CA PHE A 88 -7.20 -13.03 3.34
C PHE A 88 -6.61 -14.39 2.97
N THR A 89 -6.38 -15.26 3.96
CA THR A 89 -5.97 -16.65 3.72
C THR A 89 -7.04 -17.42 2.96
N ALA A 90 -8.32 -17.29 3.34
CA ALA A 90 -9.41 -17.94 2.63
C ALA A 90 -9.51 -17.45 1.18
N VAL A 91 -9.36 -16.15 0.94
CA VAL A 91 -9.36 -15.58 -0.43
C VAL A 91 -8.16 -16.10 -1.23
N ALA A 92 -6.96 -16.15 -0.64
CA ALA A 92 -5.77 -16.68 -1.29
C ALA A 92 -5.95 -18.15 -1.69
N LEU A 93 -6.48 -18.98 -0.79
CA LEU A 93 -6.78 -20.38 -1.09
C LEU A 93 -7.85 -20.54 -2.16
N ALA A 94 -8.92 -19.73 -2.11
CA ALA A 94 -9.97 -19.74 -3.12
C ALA A 94 -9.42 -19.38 -4.51
N ALA A 95 -8.57 -18.35 -4.59
CA ALA A 95 -7.93 -17.94 -5.84
C ALA A 95 -7.07 -19.04 -6.48
N LEU A 96 -6.49 -19.93 -5.67
CA LEU A 96 -5.69 -21.06 -6.13
C LEU A 96 -6.52 -22.30 -6.45
N ALA A 97 -7.75 -22.40 -5.94
CA ALA A 97 -8.61 -23.57 -6.08
C ALA A 97 -9.58 -23.49 -7.27
N VAL A 98 -9.82 -22.30 -7.82
CA VAL A 98 -10.71 -22.08 -8.97
C VAL A 98 -9.93 -22.08 -10.29
N ASP A 99 -10.66 -22.04 -11.41
CA ASP A 99 -10.09 -21.92 -12.75
C ASP A 99 -9.19 -20.68 -12.90
N ASP A 100 -8.34 -20.69 -13.92
CA ASP A 100 -7.25 -19.70 -14.04
C ASP A 100 -7.76 -18.26 -14.16
N THR A 101 -8.76 -18.01 -15.01
CA THR A 101 -9.32 -16.66 -15.18
C THR A 101 -10.03 -16.18 -13.93
N LEU A 102 -10.92 -16.99 -13.35
CA LEU A 102 -11.62 -16.61 -12.12
C LEU A 102 -10.65 -16.41 -10.95
N GLY A 103 -9.60 -17.23 -10.87
CA GLY A 103 -8.60 -17.17 -9.81
C GLY A 103 -7.87 -15.83 -9.77
N TRP A 104 -7.57 -15.25 -10.94
CA TRP A 104 -6.99 -13.91 -11.01
C TRP A 104 -7.93 -12.81 -10.52
N TYR A 105 -9.23 -12.89 -10.86
CA TYR A 105 -10.21 -11.93 -10.36
C TYR A 105 -10.45 -12.06 -8.86
N VAL A 106 -10.49 -13.29 -8.32
CA VAL A 106 -10.58 -13.54 -6.88
C VAL A 106 -9.35 -12.95 -6.17
N LEU A 107 -8.16 -13.15 -6.74
CA LEU A 107 -6.93 -12.60 -6.18
C LEU A 107 -6.92 -11.07 -6.23
N ALA A 108 -7.35 -10.47 -7.34
CA ALA A 108 -7.48 -9.03 -7.48
C ALA A 108 -8.44 -8.42 -6.45
N ALA A 109 -9.58 -9.08 -6.20
CA ALA A 109 -10.51 -8.69 -5.15
C ALA A 109 -9.88 -8.80 -3.74
N GLY A 110 -9.08 -9.84 -3.50
CA GLY A 110 -8.31 -10.00 -2.26
C GLY A 110 -7.31 -8.87 -2.03
N TRP A 111 -6.51 -8.53 -3.05
CA TRP A 111 -5.55 -7.43 -3.00
C TRP A 111 -6.26 -6.08 -2.81
N LEU A 112 -7.36 -5.83 -3.51
CA LEU A 112 -8.16 -4.61 -3.30
C LEU A 112 -8.75 -4.54 -1.88
N GLY A 113 -9.26 -5.66 -1.37
CA GLY A 113 -9.73 -5.77 0.01
C GLY A 113 -8.63 -5.46 1.02
N HIS A 114 -7.39 -5.88 0.73
CA HIS A 114 -6.25 -5.57 1.58
C HIS A 114 -5.84 -4.10 1.48
N ALA A 115 -5.89 -3.48 0.30
CA ALA A 115 -5.69 -2.04 0.17
C ALA A 115 -6.70 -1.24 1.03
N VAL A 116 -7.97 -1.68 1.07
CA VAL A 116 -8.98 -1.07 1.96
C VAL A 116 -8.63 -1.29 3.43
N TRP A 117 -8.16 -2.49 3.80
CA TRP A 117 -7.70 -2.79 5.16
C TRP A 117 -6.55 -1.88 5.59
N ASP A 118 -5.57 -1.67 4.71
CA ASP A 118 -4.43 -0.79 4.94
C ASP A 118 -4.86 0.66 5.09
N PHE A 119 -5.81 1.11 4.26
CA PHE A 119 -6.35 2.45 4.35
C PHE A 119 -7.04 2.70 5.71
N VAL A 120 -7.76 1.72 6.24
CA VAL A 120 -8.35 1.79 7.58
C VAL A 120 -7.26 1.89 8.67
N HIS A 121 -6.17 1.15 8.53
CA HIS A 121 -5.03 1.22 9.46
C HIS A 121 -4.29 2.56 9.35
N HIS A 122 -4.11 3.07 8.13
CA HIS A 122 -3.54 4.39 7.87
C HIS A 122 -4.38 5.50 8.52
N ARG A 123 -5.71 5.43 8.38
CA ARG A 123 -6.67 6.38 8.97
C ARG A 123 -6.67 6.30 10.50
N SER A 124 -6.57 5.11 11.08
CA SER A 124 -6.58 4.93 12.54
C SER A 124 -5.22 5.22 13.20
N GLY A 125 -4.11 5.10 12.46
CA GLY A 125 -2.75 5.26 12.98
C GLY A 125 -2.32 4.17 13.96
N ARG A 126 -3.00 3.02 13.94
CA ARG A 126 -2.83 1.91 14.90
C ARG A 126 -2.19 0.70 14.23
N VAL A 127 -1.70 -0.23 15.06
CA VAL A 127 -1.06 -1.51 14.66
C VAL A 127 0.26 -1.33 13.91
N VAL A 128 0.27 -0.72 12.73
CA VAL A 128 1.47 -0.48 11.90
C VAL A 128 1.83 1.00 11.82
N PRO A 129 3.08 1.37 11.49
CA PRO A 129 3.45 2.75 11.20
C PRO A 129 2.62 3.30 10.03
N ARG A 130 2.28 4.59 10.07
CA ARG A 130 1.40 5.20 9.05
C ARG A 130 1.98 5.09 7.63
N ALA A 131 3.29 5.33 7.48
CA ALA A 131 3.99 5.19 6.22
C ALA A 131 3.99 3.74 5.70
N TRP A 132 4.01 2.75 6.59
CA TRP A 132 3.92 1.33 6.21
C TRP A 132 2.56 1.02 5.60
N SER A 133 1.47 1.38 6.30
CA SER A 133 0.11 1.19 5.76
C SER A 133 -0.16 2.00 4.49
N GLU A 134 0.46 3.18 4.34
CA GLU A 134 0.34 3.97 3.11
C GLU A 134 1.01 3.27 1.93
N TRP A 135 2.23 2.75 2.14
CA TRP A 135 2.97 2.01 1.12
C TRP A 135 2.23 0.73 0.72
N CYS A 136 1.80 -0.09 1.68
CA CYS A 136 1.06 -1.33 1.41
C CYS A 136 -0.24 -1.04 0.64
N CYS A 137 -1.01 -0.03 1.07
CA CYS A 137 -2.25 0.35 0.41
C CYS A 137 -2.05 0.67 -1.08
N VAL A 138 -0.95 1.33 -1.42
CA VAL A 138 -0.64 1.72 -2.81
C VAL A 138 -0.17 0.50 -3.62
N VAL A 139 0.71 -0.33 -3.05
CA VAL A 139 1.16 -1.57 -3.70
C VAL A 139 -0.04 -2.48 -3.98
N ASP A 140 -0.93 -2.65 -3.01
CA ASP A 140 -2.08 -3.54 -3.11
C ASP A 140 -3.10 -3.03 -4.13
N ALA A 141 -3.37 -1.72 -4.15
CA ALA A 141 -4.24 -1.11 -5.15
C ALA A 141 -3.66 -1.22 -6.58
N CYS A 142 -2.37 -0.94 -6.75
CA CYS A 142 -1.69 -1.10 -8.03
C CYS A 142 -1.66 -2.57 -8.48
N GLY A 143 -1.40 -3.50 -7.57
CA GLY A 143 -1.42 -4.93 -7.85
C GLY A 143 -2.80 -5.42 -8.24
N ALA A 144 -3.85 -5.01 -7.54
CA ALA A 144 -5.23 -5.34 -7.92
C ALA A 144 -5.58 -4.84 -9.33
N LEU A 145 -5.18 -3.61 -9.66
CA LEU A 145 -5.38 -3.04 -11.01
C LEU A 145 -4.59 -3.82 -12.08
N ALA A 146 -3.33 -4.17 -11.81
CA ALA A 146 -2.50 -4.95 -12.71
C ALA A 146 -3.10 -6.35 -12.95
N LEU A 147 -3.57 -7.02 -11.89
CA LEU A 147 -4.23 -8.32 -11.99
C LEU A 147 -5.46 -8.23 -12.91
N VAL A 148 -6.32 -7.24 -12.74
CA VAL A 148 -7.50 -7.07 -13.61
C VAL A 148 -7.10 -6.75 -15.05
N ALA A 149 -6.11 -5.89 -15.26
CA ALA A 149 -5.68 -5.44 -16.58
C ALA A 149 -4.95 -6.53 -17.39
N LEU A 150 -4.24 -7.43 -16.70
CA LEU A 150 -3.39 -8.44 -17.33
C LEU A 150 -4.03 -9.84 -17.34
N ALA A 151 -5.05 -10.11 -16.51
CA ALA A 151 -5.70 -11.44 -16.43
C ALA A 151 -6.48 -11.87 -17.68
N VAL A 152 -6.66 -10.96 -18.65
CA VAL A 152 -7.45 -11.17 -19.89
C VAL A 152 -6.58 -11.24 -21.14
N GLN A 153 -5.25 -11.18 -21.00
CA GLN A 153 -4.27 -11.24 -22.09
C GLN A 153 -3.69 -12.65 -22.21
#